data_AF-A0A817QQ36-F1
#
_entry.id   AF-A0A817QQ36-F1
#
_cell.length_a   1.000
_cell.length_b   1.000
_cell.length_c   1.000
_cell.angle_alpha   90.00
_cell.angle_beta   90.00
_cell.angle_gamma   90.00
#
_symmetry.space_group_name_H-M   'P 1'
#
loop_
_entity.id
_entity.type
_entity.pdbx_description
1 polymer ?
#
loop_
_entity_poly.entity_id
_entity_poly.type
_entity_poly.pdbx_seq_one_letter_code
_entity_poly.pdbx_strand_id
1 'polypeptide(L)'
;RDRKKNLSEKFKVEGIPTLVVLSADGSLLSPDGSDDIDSKGPDAIRSWLKEKPKSSAVQQEYLWPGVSCNGCQMNPLVGERHKCSKCDDYNLCSACQKKGHEHELTIVPDTLATVSKLAYKEIDIKP
;
A
#
# COMPACT_ATOMS: atom_id res chain seq x y z
N ARG A 1 2.04 -17.32 21.51
CA ARG A 1 2.82 -18.21 20.61
C ARG A 1 2.60 -17.83 19.14
N ASP A 2 1.39 -17.42 18.78
CA ASP A 2 0.99 -17.16 17.38
C ASP A 2 1.68 -15.96 16.75
N ARG A 3 1.93 -14.89 17.52
CA ARG A 3 2.72 -13.73 17.06
C ARG A 3 4.13 -14.12 16.60
N LYS A 4 4.81 -15.00 17.36
CA LYS A 4 6.16 -15.49 17.02
C LYS A 4 6.10 -16.34 15.75
N LYS A 5 5.14 -17.27 15.67
CA LYS A 5 4.94 -18.14 14.52
C LYS A 5 4.66 -17.35 13.23
N ASN A 6 3.73 -16.40 13.30
CA ASN A 6 3.38 -15.53 12.16
C ASN A 6 4.56 -14.67 11.70
N LEU A 7 5.39 -14.17 12.63
CA LEU A 7 6.59 -13.41 12.28
C LEU A 7 7.65 -14.31 11.64
N SER A 8 7.90 -15.49 12.21
CA SER A 8 8.86 -16.45 11.65
C SER A 8 8.46 -16.92 10.25
N GLU A 9 7.18 -17.22 10.01
CA GLU A 9 6.68 -17.58 8.68
C GLU A 9 6.74 -16.41 7.69
N LYS A 10 6.33 -15.22 8.13
CA LYS A 10 6.32 -14.02 7.27
C LYS A 10 7.72 -13.64 6.79
N PHE A 11 8.73 -13.81 7.65
CA PHE A 11 10.11 -13.44 7.35
C PHE A 11 11.00 -14.66 7.02
N LYS A 12 10.43 -15.87 6.90
CA LYS A 12 11.14 -17.14 6.61
C LYS A 12 12.33 -17.40 7.54
N VAL A 13 12.18 -17.07 8.81
CA VAL A 13 13.24 -17.13 9.81
C VAL A 13 13.41 -18.58 10.32
N GLU A 14 14.56 -19.21 10.00
CA GLU A 14 15.00 -20.50 10.56
C GLU A 14 16.41 -20.39 11.19
N GLY A 15 16.61 -20.99 12.38
CA GLY A 15 17.89 -20.99 13.10
C GLY A 15 18.18 -19.70 13.91
N ILE A 16 19.04 -19.79 14.93
CA ILE A 16 19.51 -18.64 15.74
C ILE A 16 21.01 -18.44 15.44
N PRO A 17 21.49 -17.21 15.23
CA PRO A 17 20.75 -15.94 15.16
C PRO A 17 20.24 -15.62 13.74
N THR A 18 19.09 -14.97 13.66
CA THR A 18 18.53 -14.48 12.40
C THR A 18 18.62 -12.96 12.35
N LEU A 19 19.11 -12.42 11.23
CA LEU A 19 19.19 -10.99 10.99
C LEU A 19 18.27 -10.62 9.82
N VAL A 20 17.29 -9.77 10.08
CA VAL A 20 16.39 -9.21 9.06
C VAL A 20 16.71 -7.73 8.89
N VAL A 21 16.85 -7.28 7.64
CA VAL A 21 17.20 -5.91 7.29
C VAL A 21 16.00 -5.18 6.73
N LEU A 22 15.64 -4.06 7.35
CA LEU A 22 14.53 -3.19 6.95
C LEU A 22 15.05 -1.81 6.55
N SER A 23 14.38 -1.14 5.63
CA SER A 23 14.60 0.29 5.33
C SER A 23 13.87 1.19 6.32
N ALA A 24 14.19 2.49 6.30
CA ALA A 24 13.61 3.49 7.20
C ALA A 24 12.08 3.62 7.09
N ASP A 25 11.51 3.26 5.93
CA ASP A 25 10.06 3.22 5.67
C ASP A 25 9.39 1.91 6.13
N GLY A 26 10.16 0.95 6.65
CA GLY A 26 9.67 -0.35 7.10
C GLY A 26 9.60 -1.43 6.02
N SER A 27 10.06 -1.17 4.80
CA SER A 27 10.14 -2.19 3.74
C SER A 27 11.23 -3.22 4.03
N LEU A 28 11.03 -4.47 3.59
CA LEU A 28 12.00 -5.55 3.76
C LEU A 28 13.10 -5.43 2.69
N LEU A 29 14.34 -5.21 3.12
CA LEU A 29 15.53 -5.18 2.25
C LEU A 29 16.16 -6.57 2.12
N SER A 30 16.28 -7.30 3.23
CA SER A 30 16.82 -8.67 3.22
C SER A 30 16.22 -9.49 4.37
N PRO A 31 15.61 -10.65 4.11
CA PRO A 31 15.19 -11.60 5.14
C PRO A 31 16.37 -12.40 5.73
N ASP A 32 17.49 -12.49 4.99
CA ASP A 32 18.65 -13.36 5.27
C ASP A 32 19.91 -12.51 5.48
N GLY A 33 19.79 -11.47 6.29
CA GLY A 33 20.86 -10.48 6.49
C GLY A 33 22.15 -11.06 7.08
N SER A 34 22.05 -12.18 7.81
CA SER A 34 23.22 -12.91 8.33
C SER A 34 24.07 -13.47 7.20
N ASP A 35 23.43 -14.05 6.21
CA ASP A 35 24.08 -14.72 5.07
C ASP A 35 24.65 -13.68 4.11
N ASP A 36 23.97 -12.55 3.97
CA ASP A 36 24.49 -11.37 3.28
C ASP A 36 25.81 -10.89 3.91
N ILE A 37 25.91 -10.81 5.24
CA ILE A 37 27.14 -10.43 5.94
C ILE A 37 28.21 -11.53 5.79
N ASP A 38 27.84 -12.80 5.94
CA ASP A 38 28.78 -13.91 5.82
C ASP A 38 29.41 -13.97 4.42
N SER A 39 28.60 -13.73 3.38
CA SER A 39 29.03 -13.80 1.98
C SER A 39 29.72 -12.53 1.47
N LYS A 40 29.26 -11.34 1.87
CA LYS A 40 29.71 -10.04 1.30
C LYS A 40 30.44 -9.15 2.30
N GLY A 41 30.51 -9.54 3.58
CA GLY A 41 31.11 -8.73 4.63
C GLY A 41 30.52 -7.31 4.71
N PRO A 42 31.34 -6.26 4.90
CA PRO A 42 30.84 -4.89 5.01
C PRO A 42 30.18 -4.35 3.73
N ASP A 43 30.41 -4.97 2.57
CA ASP A 43 29.75 -4.57 1.33
C ASP A 43 28.25 -4.95 1.29
N ALA A 44 27.81 -5.87 2.16
CA ALA A 44 26.39 -6.14 2.40
C ALA A 44 25.65 -4.86 2.81
N ILE A 45 26.22 -4.11 3.77
CA ILE A 45 25.66 -2.85 4.28
C ILE A 45 25.56 -1.81 3.16
N ARG A 46 26.62 -1.69 2.35
CA ARG A 46 26.62 -0.75 1.21
C ARG A 46 25.55 -1.11 0.17
N SER A 47 25.26 -2.39 0.01
CA SER A 47 24.22 -2.88 -0.90
C SER A 47 22.84 -2.53 -0.35
N TRP A 48 22.57 -2.80 0.93
CA TRP A 48 21.30 -2.46 1.58
C TRP A 48 21.01 -0.95 1.59
N LEU A 49 22.04 -0.11 1.76
CA LEU A 49 21.89 1.36 1.71
C LEU A 49 21.62 1.92 0.30
N LYS A 50 21.98 1.17 -0.75
CA LYS A 50 21.74 1.56 -2.14
C LYS A 50 20.44 1.03 -2.71
N GLU A 51 19.90 -0.06 -2.15
CA GLU A 51 18.66 -0.64 -2.63
C GLU A 51 17.48 0.28 -2.32
N LYS A 52 16.74 0.66 -3.38
CA LYS A 52 15.38 1.17 -3.23
C LYS A 52 14.50 0.00 -2.77
N PRO A 53 13.51 0.23 -1.90
CA PRO A 53 12.66 -0.83 -1.40
C PRO A 53 12.16 -1.70 -2.55
N LYS A 54 12.49 -3.00 -2.52
CA LYS A 54 11.91 -3.99 -3.43
C LYS A 54 10.43 -4.01 -3.12
N SER A 55 9.66 -3.24 -3.87
CA SER A 55 8.22 -3.12 -3.70
C SER A 55 7.58 -4.49 -3.96
N SER A 56 7.45 -5.33 -2.94
CA SER A 56 6.21 -6.06 -2.81
C SER A 56 5.17 -4.97 -2.55
N ALA A 57 4.44 -4.65 -3.61
CA ALA A 57 3.49 -3.55 -3.71
C ALA A 57 2.56 -3.50 -2.49
N VAL A 58 2.92 -2.71 -1.48
CA VAL A 58 1.92 -1.98 -0.73
C VAL A 58 1.66 -0.75 -1.59
N GLN A 59 0.78 -0.91 -2.59
CA GLN A 59 0.12 0.25 -3.17
C GLN A 59 -0.58 0.90 -2.00
N GLN A 60 -0.08 2.04 -1.54
CA GLN A 60 -0.74 2.82 -0.51
C GLN A 60 -2.11 3.19 -1.07
N GLU A 61 -3.14 2.45 -0.70
CA GLU A 61 -4.48 2.66 -1.23
C GLU A 61 -4.99 3.99 -0.71
N TYR A 62 -5.14 4.93 -1.65
CA TYR A 62 -5.79 6.20 -1.40
C TYR A 62 -7.26 5.97 -1.08
N LEU A 63 -7.75 6.64 -0.04
CA LEU A 63 -9.16 6.59 0.35
C LEU A 63 -9.79 7.95 0.08
N TRP A 64 -11.02 7.90 -0.45
CA TRP A 64 -11.85 9.07 -0.68
C TRP A 64 -13.12 9.00 0.19
N PRO A 65 -13.05 9.39 1.48
CA PRO A 65 -14.19 9.36 2.37
C PRO A 65 -15.40 10.12 1.80
N GLY A 66 -16.59 9.51 1.91
CA GLY A 66 -17.83 10.11 1.41
C GLY A 66 -17.98 10.14 -0.11
N VAL A 67 -16.99 9.64 -0.87
CA VAL A 67 -17.06 9.56 -2.33
C VAL A 67 -17.43 8.14 -2.72
N SER A 68 -18.50 8.01 -3.52
CA SER A 68 -18.97 6.72 -4.02
C SER A 68 -18.69 6.57 -5.51
N CYS A 69 -18.36 5.37 -5.97
CA CYS A 69 -18.28 5.09 -7.41
C CYS A 69 -19.69 4.91 -7.99
N ASN A 70 -20.11 5.73 -8.95
CA ASN A 70 -21.43 5.62 -9.59
C ASN A 70 -21.61 4.35 -10.44
N GLY A 71 -20.52 3.68 -10.83
CA GLY A 71 -20.57 2.48 -11.66
C GLY A 71 -20.67 1.16 -10.88
N CYS A 72 -20.09 1.08 -9.67
CA CYS A 72 -20.11 -0.14 -8.84
C CYS A 72 -20.57 0.08 -7.40
N GLN A 73 -20.93 1.31 -7.04
CA GLN A 73 -21.40 1.72 -5.71
C GLN A 73 -20.39 1.52 -4.57
N MET A 74 -19.10 1.31 -4.87
CA MET A 74 -18.03 1.29 -3.86
C MET A 74 -18.01 2.62 -3.09
N ASN A 75 -18.14 2.55 -1.77
CA ASN A 75 -18.08 3.69 -0.86
C ASN A 75 -17.41 3.28 0.46
N PRO A 76 -16.35 3.97 0.90
CA PRO A 76 -15.67 5.05 0.17
C PRO A 76 -14.86 4.51 -1.02
N LEU A 77 -14.65 5.35 -2.02
CA LEU A 77 -13.88 5.01 -3.21
C LEU A 77 -12.41 4.79 -2.82
N VAL A 78 -11.87 3.64 -3.23
CA VAL A 78 -10.49 3.22 -2.97
C VAL A 78 -9.68 3.30 -4.26
N GLY A 79 -8.48 3.88 -4.19
CA GLY A 79 -7.56 4.06 -5.32
C GLY A 79 -7.78 5.38 -6.07
N GLU A 80 -7.51 5.37 -7.39
CA GLU A 80 -7.67 6.57 -8.22
C GLU A 80 -9.15 6.92 -8.38
N ARG A 81 -9.44 8.22 -8.20
CA ARG A 81 -10.78 8.78 -8.41
C ARG A 81 -10.84 9.46 -9.76
N HIS A 82 -11.82 9.08 -10.57
CA HIS A 82 -12.13 9.77 -11.82
C HIS A 82 -13.42 10.54 -11.66
N LYS A 83 -13.38 11.88 -11.80
CA LYS A 83 -14.54 12.75 -11.70
C LYS A 83 -14.96 13.25 -13.09
N CYS A 84 -16.26 13.25 -13.35
CA CYS A 84 -16.84 13.94 -14.48
C CYS A 84 -16.93 15.45 -14.20
N SER A 85 -16.46 16.29 -15.13
CA SER A 85 -16.55 17.76 -15.00
C SER A 85 -17.93 18.31 -15.41
N LYS A 86 -18.75 17.50 -16.07
CA LYS A 86 -20.08 17.88 -16.60
C LYS A 86 -21.24 17.40 -15.75
N CYS A 87 -21.07 16.29 -15.04
CA CYS A 87 -22.10 15.72 -14.19
C CYS A 87 -21.87 16.11 -12.73
N ASP A 88 -22.98 16.32 -12.01
CA ASP A 88 -22.95 16.54 -10.58
C ASP A 88 -22.59 15.25 -9.84
N ASP A 89 -21.61 15.35 -8.95
CA ASP A 89 -21.10 14.29 -8.07
C ASP A 89 -20.91 12.91 -8.73
N TYR A 90 -20.45 12.90 -9.99
CA TYR A 90 -20.21 11.67 -10.71
C TYR A 90 -18.73 11.26 -10.62
N ASN A 91 -18.49 10.18 -9.92
CA ASN A 91 -17.17 9.64 -9.61
C ASN A 91 -17.10 8.16 -10.02
N LEU A 92 -15.98 7.74 -10.61
CA LEU A 92 -15.72 6.34 -10.95
C LEU A 92 -14.36 5.91 -10.40
N CYS A 93 -14.26 4.65 -9.96
CA CYS A 93 -12.97 4.00 -9.71
C CYS A 93 -12.29 3.62 -11.04
N SER A 94 -10.99 3.32 -11.02
CA SER A 94 -10.22 2.94 -12.23
C SER A 94 -10.85 1.78 -13.01
N ALA A 95 -11.53 0.83 -12.33
CA ALA A 95 -12.20 -0.29 -12.99
C ALA A 95 -13.46 0.14 -13.76
N CYS A 96 -14.25 1.06 -13.21
CA CYS A 96 -15.46 1.56 -13.86
C CYS A 96 -15.14 2.63 -14.91
N GLN A 97 -14.09 3.42 -14.72
CA GLN A 97 -13.64 4.40 -15.70
C GLN A 97 -13.32 3.74 -17.05
N LYS A 98 -12.71 2.54 -17.06
CA LYS A 98 -12.43 1.76 -18.29
C LYS A 98 -13.68 1.39 -19.08
N LYS A 99 -14.85 1.34 -18.45
CA LYS A 99 -16.13 1.06 -19.13
C LYS A 99 -16.66 2.29 -19.87
N GLY A 100 -16.09 3.47 -19.61
CA GLY A 100 -16.49 4.73 -20.19
C GLY A 100 -17.71 5.35 -19.50
N HIS A 101 -17.84 6.65 -19.72
CA HIS A 101 -19.01 7.47 -19.41
C HIS A 101 -19.16 8.47 -20.57
N GLU A 102 -20.36 9.00 -20.80
CA GLU A 102 -20.67 9.87 -21.95
C GLU A 102 -19.80 11.13 -22.01
N HIS A 103 -19.42 11.66 -20.84
CA HIS A 103 -18.54 12.81 -20.70
C HIS A 103 -17.11 12.39 -20.34
N GLU A 104 -16.16 13.24 -20.72
CA GLU A 104 -14.76 13.10 -20.36
C GLU A 104 -14.56 13.06 -18.83
N LEU A 105 -13.81 12.06 -18.38
CA LEU A 105 -13.46 11.86 -16.98
C LEU A 105 -12.05 12.37 -16.71
N THR A 106 -11.91 13.15 -15.64
CA THR A 106 -10.63 13.67 -15.17
C THR A 106 -10.16 12.90 -13.95
N ILE A 107 -8.87 12.57 -13.89
CA ILE A 107 -8.26 12.00 -12.69
C ILE A 107 -8.20 13.11 -11.64
N VAL A 108 -8.73 12.84 -10.45
CA VAL A 108 -8.60 13.72 -9.30
C VAL A 108 -7.26 13.40 -8.64
N PRO A 109 -6.33 14.37 -8.53
CA PRO A 109 -5.00 14.10 -8.02
C PRO A 109 -5.03 13.65 -6.55
N ASP A 110 -4.11 12.76 -6.22
CA ASP A 110 -3.97 12.12 -4.91
C ASP A 110 -3.77 13.10 -3.74
N THR A 111 -3.42 14.35 -4.01
CA THR A 111 -3.33 15.41 -2.99
C THR A 111 -4.68 15.70 -2.31
N LEU A 112 -5.79 15.37 -2.97
CA LEU A 112 -7.13 15.46 -2.41
C LEU A 112 -7.59 14.15 -1.77
N ALA A 113 -6.81 13.07 -1.92
CA ALA A 113 -7.07 11.82 -1.27
C ALA A 113 -6.52 11.82 0.17
N THR A 114 -7.18 11.08 1.05
CA THR A 114 -6.61 10.82 2.38
C THR A 114 -5.69 9.61 2.25
N VAL A 115 -4.39 9.84 2.42
CA VAL A 115 -3.41 8.75 2.59
C VAL A 115 -3.75 8.02 3.89
N SER A 116 -4.10 6.74 3.80
CA SER A 116 -4.46 5.96 4.98
C SER A 116 -3.24 5.72 5.89
N LYS A 117 -3.07 6.58 6.91
CA LYS A 117 -2.50 6.16 8.19
C LYS A 117 -3.69 5.82 9.11
N LEU A 118 -4.07 4.55 9.14
CA LEU A 118 -4.79 3.91 10.27
C LEU A 118 -6.30 4.22 10.48
N ALA A 119 -7.01 4.91 9.59
CA ALA A 119 -8.28 5.58 9.94
C ALA A 119 -9.62 4.92 9.51
N TYR A 120 -9.73 3.58 9.50
CA TYR A 120 -11.05 2.93 9.64
C TYR A 120 -11.35 2.49 11.09
N LYS A 121 -10.47 2.83 12.03
CA LYS A 121 -10.64 2.41 13.44
C LYS A 121 -11.60 3.26 14.27
N GLU A 122 -12.20 4.32 13.74
CA GLU A 122 -13.12 5.19 14.52
C GLU A 122 -14.32 5.72 13.71
N ILE A 123 -14.83 4.96 12.74
CA ILE A 123 -16.20 5.23 12.27
C ILE A 123 -17.13 4.49 13.22
N ASP A 124 -17.57 5.19 14.27
CA ASP A 124 -18.68 4.78 15.14
C ASP A 124 -19.93 4.53 14.27
N ILE A 125 -20.09 3.30 13.81
CA ILE A 125 -21.39 2.79 13.40
C ILE A 125 -22.16 2.60 14.72
N LYS A 126 -22.83 3.66 15.16
CA LYS A 126 -23.87 3.53 16.18
C LYS A 126 -24.96 2.59 15.63
N PRO A 127 -25.53 1.73 16.49
CA PRO A 127 -26.31 0.55 16.09
C PRO A 127 -27.55 0.90 15.26
#